data_AF-A0A2W1BRE3-F1
#
_entry.id   AF-A0A2W1BRE3-F1
#
_cell.length_a   1.000
_cell.length_b   1.000
_cell.length_c   1.000
_cell.angle_alpha   90.00
_cell.angle_beta   90.00
_cell.angle_gamma   90.00
#
_symmetry.space_group_name_H-M   'P 1'
#
loop_
_entity.id
_entity.type
_entity.pdbx_description
1 polymer ?
#
loop_
_entity_poly.entity_id
_entity_poly.type
_entity_poly.pdbx_seq_one_letter_code
_entity_poly.pdbx_strand_id
1 'polypeptide(L)'
;MSVFTALELSLQQILWTTIFMTCNVCLCSLCFWPRFASNYLHWAAGVTWILFIVQGLSQQVIGLQEFANQVWYMLFIVFVPYAMFPLSLGWCITIGILTFLAHMIANMVQIHTKPDVVVANCQKYACALRILGGNALLHVAVNFAGLYAKSFVECEQREVFLETRKSKTAYETTRKESNRQWHLIQSVIPDFLAKKISTHLCEEEGDVQNLLDVVTYQRHDVSILFADIKGFTEMSSKCSAQELVELLNELFARFDKLASENNCLRIKLLGDCYFCVSGLLQKYEHHAHSCVNLGLLMIHAIRKIRLQRKEIAVLLLYTYITLLFPDSSRTKKSKGFWVPTLHLKQMLFRSLT
;
A
#
# COMPACT_ATOMS: atom_id res chain seq x y z
N MET A 1 49.82 54.05 17.07
CA MET A 1 49.15 53.91 15.75
C MET A 1 48.96 52.45 15.34
N SER A 2 49.95 51.57 15.54
CA SER A 2 49.89 50.14 15.16
C SER A 2 48.87 49.27 15.91
N VAL A 3 48.65 49.51 17.21
CA VAL A 3 47.69 48.72 18.02
C VAL A 3 46.24 49.02 17.65
N PHE A 4 45.92 50.28 17.34
CA PHE A 4 44.57 50.71 16.98
C PHE A 4 44.17 50.17 15.59
N THR A 5 45.09 50.22 14.62
CA THR A 5 44.88 49.64 13.28
C THR A 5 44.75 48.11 13.31
N ALA A 6 45.47 47.42 14.22
CA ALA A 6 45.34 45.98 14.41
C ALA A 6 43.99 45.59 15.04
N LEU A 7 43.51 46.41 16.00
CA LEU A 7 42.21 46.22 16.62
C LEU A 7 41.06 46.43 15.62
N GLU A 8 41.12 47.48 14.79
CA GLU A 8 40.13 47.74 13.73
C GLU A 8 40.08 46.60 12.69
N LEU A 9 41.24 46.07 12.27
CA LEU A 9 41.30 44.93 11.35
C LEU A 9 40.65 43.68 11.95
N SER A 10 40.90 43.41 13.23
CA SER A 10 40.30 42.28 13.94
C SER A 10 38.77 42.42 14.08
N LEU A 11 38.27 43.65 14.26
CA LEU A 11 36.84 43.94 14.40
C LEU A 11 36.09 43.76 13.07
N GLN A 12 36.69 44.19 11.96
CA GLN A 12 36.15 43.94 10.62
C GLN A 12 36.09 42.43 10.30
N GLN A 13 37.09 41.65 10.70
CA GLN A 13 37.10 40.20 10.49
C GLN A 13 36.01 39.48 11.29
N ILE A 14 35.79 39.91 12.54
CA ILE A 14 34.68 39.41 13.37
C ILE A 14 33.33 39.77 12.72
N LEU A 15 33.21 40.97 12.16
CA LEU A 15 31.97 41.39 11.48
C LEU A 15 31.70 40.54 10.23
N TRP A 16 32.67 40.31 9.36
CA TRP A 16 32.48 39.47 8.17
C TRP A 16 32.15 38.03 8.53
N THR A 17 32.83 37.44 9.52
CA THR A 17 32.54 36.07 9.97
C THR A 17 31.15 35.92 10.56
N THR A 18 30.71 36.89 11.38
CA THR A 18 29.35 36.87 11.94
C THR A 18 28.28 37.03 10.87
N ILE A 19 28.50 37.84 9.83
CA ILE A 19 27.58 37.95 8.68
C ILE A 19 27.46 36.62 7.93
N PHE A 20 28.59 35.98 7.56
CA PHE A 20 28.52 34.69 6.86
C PHE A 20 27.89 33.59 7.71
N MET A 21 28.20 33.56 9.01
CA MET A 21 27.60 32.58 9.93
C MET A 21 26.09 32.80 10.08
N THR A 22 25.64 34.05 10.24
CA THR A 22 24.20 34.35 10.33
C THR A 22 23.47 33.99 9.03
N CYS A 23 24.04 34.28 7.86
CA CYS A 23 23.48 33.86 6.57
C CYS A 23 23.35 32.33 6.44
N ASN A 24 24.39 31.58 6.83
CA ASN A 24 24.35 30.11 6.80
C ASN A 24 23.32 29.54 7.79
N VAL A 25 23.24 30.07 9.02
CA VAL A 25 22.24 29.66 10.02
C VAL A 25 20.82 29.97 9.54
N CYS A 26 20.60 31.14 8.92
CA CYS A 26 19.32 31.49 8.31
C CYS A 26 18.93 30.49 7.22
N LEU A 27 19.85 30.13 6.31
CA LEU A 27 19.58 29.12 5.28
C LEU A 27 19.29 27.74 5.89
N CYS A 28 20.04 27.31 6.91
CA CYS A 28 19.76 26.08 7.63
C CYS A 28 18.35 26.10 8.26
N SER A 29 17.95 27.22 8.86
CA SER A 29 16.61 27.38 9.45
C SER A 29 15.50 27.29 8.40
N LEU A 30 15.72 27.81 7.19
CA LEU A 30 14.78 27.69 6.07
C LEU A 30 14.64 26.24 5.59
N CYS A 31 15.71 25.44 5.66
CA CYS A 31 15.67 24.02 5.31
C CYS A 31 14.83 23.17 6.29
N PHE A 32 14.59 23.63 7.53
CA PHE A 32 13.67 22.94 8.44
C PHE A 32 12.20 23.06 8.03
N TRP A 33 11.86 24.01 7.14
CA TRP A 33 10.49 24.17 6.67
C TRP A 33 10.15 23.08 5.63
N PRO A 34 9.18 22.18 5.89
CA PRO A 34 8.94 20.99 5.05
C PRO A 34 8.53 21.32 3.61
N ARG A 35 7.75 22.38 3.40
CA ARG A 35 7.40 22.88 2.05
C ARG A 35 8.60 23.39 1.26
N PHE A 36 9.58 24.01 1.93
CA PHE A 36 10.77 24.53 1.27
C PHE A 36 11.72 23.37 0.92
N ALA A 37 11.91 22.43 1.85
CA ALA A 37 12.76 21.25 1.67
C ALA A 37 12.30 20.35 0.50
N SER A 38 11.00 20.23 0.25
CA SER A 38 10.49 19.36 -0.82
C SER A 38 10.76 19.91 -2.24
N ASN A 39 10.72 21.23 -2.44
CA ASN A 39 10.72 21.81 -3.79
C ASN A 39 11.98 22.66 -4.10
N TYR A 40 12.63 23.25 -3.09
CA TYR A 40 13.69 24.24 -3.29
C TYR A 40 15.07 23.82 -2.77
N LEU A 41 15.25 22.56 -2.38
CA LEU A 41 16.50 22.06 -1.79
C LEU A 41 17.72 22.21 -2.73
N HIS A 42 17.53 22.03 -4.04
CA HIS A 42 18.58 22.22 -5.04
C HIS A 42 19.06 23.67 -5.12
N TRP A 43 18.13 24.64 -5.01
CA TRP A 43 18.47 26.08 -4.99
C TRP A 43 19.19 26.45 -3.70
N ALA A 44 18.75 25.92 -2.56
CA ALA A 44 19.42 26.10 -1.27
C ALA A 44 20.88 25.60 -1.33
N ALA A 45 21.13 24.43 -1.93
CA ALA A 45 22.48 23.91 -2.15
C ALA A 45 23.35 24.88 -2.99
N GLY A 46 22.81 25.42 -4.08
CA GLY A 46 23.49 26.44 -4.88
C GLY A 46 23.84 27.71 -4.10
N VAL A 47 22.90 28.23 -3.30
CA VAL A 47 23.14 29.42 -2.46
C VAL A 47 24.20 29.14 -1.38
N THR A 48 24.16 27.97 -0.74
CA THR A 48 25.19 27.60 0.25
C THR A 48 26.58 27.48 -0.37
N TRP A 49 26.67 26.95 -1.60
CA TRP A 49 27.93 26.93 -2.33
C TRP A 49 28.46 28.33 -2.63
N ILE A 50 27.59 29.25 -3.08
CA ILE A 50 27.96 30.65 -3.34
C ILE A 50 28.46 31.32 -2.05
N LEU A 51 27.80 31.09 -0.91
CA LEU A 51 28.27 31.64 0.37
C LEU A 51 29.65 31.12 0.75
N PHE A 52 29.90 29.82 0.60
CA PHE A 52 31.21 29.24 0.92
C PHE A 52 32.32 29.73 -0.01
N ILE A 53 32.08 29.85 -1.32
CA ILE A 53 33.12 30.33 -2.24
C ILE A 53 33.43 31.82 -1.99
N VAL A 54 32.41 32.65 -1.72
CA VAL A 54 32.62 34.07 -1.37
C VAL A 54 33.36 34.20 -0.05
N GLN A 55 32.98 33.39 0.96
CA GLN A 55 33.66 33.35 2.25
C GLN A 55 35.15 32.99 2.09
N GLY A 56 35.46 31.97 1.29
CA GLY A 56 36.83 31.52 1.06
C GLY A 56 37.69 32.46 0.22
N LEU A 57 37.11 33.17 -0.74
CA LEU A 57 37.84 34.12 -1.60
C LEU A 57 38.06 35.48 -0.95
N SER A 58 37.18 35.89 -0.03
CA SER A 58 37.24 37.23 0.58
C SER A 58 38.50 37.49 1.40
N GLN A 59 39.17 36.45 1.93
CA GLN A 59 40.33 36.54 2.85
C GLN A 59 40.13 37.45 4.08
N GLN A 60 38.91 37.94 4.31
CA GLN A 60 38.54 38.83 5.42
C GLN A 60 37.99 38.05 6.62
N VAL A 61 38.00 36.73 6.56
CA VAL A 61 37.53 35.84 7.61
C VAL A 61 38.70 35.42 8.50
N ILE A 62 38.44 35.38 9.81
CA ILE A 62 39.41 34.96 10.83
C ILE A 62 40.01 33.60 10.45
N GLY A 63 41.34 33.53 10.40
CA GLY A 63 42.09 32.28 10.11
C GLY A 63 42.32 31.99 8.62
N LEU A 64 41.65 32.68 7.68
CA LEU A 64 41.83 32.52 6.22
C LEU A 64 42.78 33.55 5.61
N GLN A 65 43.50 34.29 6.45
CA GLN A 65 44.43 35.34 6.02
C GLN A 65 45.74 34.77 5.47
N GLU A 66 46.14 33.60 5.97
CA GLU A 66 47.30 32.85 5.49
C GLU A 66 46.97 32.05 4.23
N PHE A 67 47.87 32.11 3.25
CA PHE A 67 47.69 31.44 1.96
C PHE A 67 47.48 29.92 2.11
N ALA A 68 48.20 29.27 3.02
CA ALA A 68 48.08 27.84 3.27
C ALA A 68 46.69 27.44 3.79
N ASN A 69 46.09 28.26 4.68
CA ASN A 69 44.78 27.98 5.25
C ASN A 69 43.66 28.15 4.21
N GLN A 70 43.85 29.07 3.25
CA GLN A 70 42.91 29.28 2.16
C GLN A 70 42.82 28.05 1.23
N VAL A 71 43.95 27.42 0.90
CA VAL A 71 43.98 26.25 -0.01
C VAL A 71 43.20 25.08 0.57
N TRP A 72 43.41 24.75 1.85
CA TRP A 72 42.68 23.65 2.50
C TRP A 72 41.18 23.91 2.54
N TYR A 73 40.76 25.13 2.88
CA TYR A 73 39.34 25.51 2.89
C TYR A 73 38.70 25.38 1.50
N MET A 74 39.41 25.72 0.43
CA MET A 74 38.92 25.56 -0.94
C MET A 74 38.81 24.09 -1.37
N LEU A 75 39.73 23.23 -0.95
CA LEU A 75 39.60 21.78 -1.19
C LEU A 75 38.38 21.20 -0.46
N PHE A 76 38.09 21.67 0.76
CA PHE A 76 36.88 21.32 1.49
C PHE A 76 35.61 21.75 0.74
N ILE A 77 35.56 22.98 0.20
CA ILE A 77 34.42 23.47 -0.58
C ILE A 77 34.17 22.63 -1.84
N VAL A 78 35.22 22.10 -2.47
CA VAL A 78 35.06 21.18 -3.62
C VAL A 78 34.49 19.85 -3.18
N PHE A 79 34.91 19.31 -2.03
CA PHE A 79 34.48 17.99 -1.56
C PHE A 79 33.02 17.97 -1.07
N VAL A 80 32.56 19.02 -0.38
CA VAL A 80 31.22 19.08 0.24
C VAL A 80 30.07 18.83 -0.75
N PRO A 81 30.03 19.44 -1.96
CA PRO A 81 29.00 19.17 -2.96
C PRO A 81 28.94 17.71 -3.41
N TYR A 82 30.09 17.02 -3.49
CA TYR A 82 30.13 15.59 -3.84
C TYR A 82 29.67 14.70 -2.70
N ALA A 83 29.96 15.05 -1.45
CA ALA A 83 29.60 14.21 -0.31
C ALA A 83 28.16 14.44 0.18
N MET A 84 27.74 15.71 0.30
CA MET A 84 26.58 16.08 1.13
C MET A 84 25.42 16.69 0.33
N PHE A 85 25.67 17.29 -0.83
CA PHE A 85 24.60 18.00 -1.53
C PHE A 85 23.70 17.04 -2.33
N PRO A 86 22.37 17.25 -2.29
CA PRO A 86 21.39 16.47 -3.04
C PRO A 86 21.31 16.95 -4.51
N LEU A 87 22.47 17.16 -5.13
CA LEU A 87 22.59 17.53 -6.53
C LEU A 87 22.97 16.30 -7.35
N SER A 88 22.60 16.31 -8.63
CA SER A 88 23.07 15.29 -9.58
C SER A 88 24.55 15.45 -9.86
N LEU A 89 25.20 14.35 -10.27
CA LEU A 89 26.62 14.32 -10.63
C LEU A 89 27.05 15.47 -11.55
N GLY A 90 26.23 15.80 -12.56
CA GLY A 90 26.52 16.89 -13.51
C GLY A 90 26.67 18.26 -12.84
N TRP A 91 25.77 18.62 -11.91
CA TRP A 91 25.85 19.88 -11.19
C TRP A 91 27.08 19.92 -10.27
N CYS A 92 27.41 18.82 -9.59
CA CYS A 92 28.62 18.75 -8.76
C CYS A 92 29.90 18.96 -9.57
N ILE A 93 29.99 18.39 -10.79
CA ILE A 93 31.12 18.63 -11.71
C ILE A 93 31.21 20.11 -12.09
N THR A 94 30.08 20.74 -12.46
CA THR A 94 30.09 22.17 -12.82
C THR A 94 30.54 23.07 -11.67
N ILE A 95 30.08 22.78 -10.44
CA ILE A 95 30.47 23.47 -9.22
C ILE A 95 31.96 23.25 -8.92
N GLY A 96 32.46 22.02 -9.07
CA GLY A 96 33.86 21.67 -8.87
C GLY A 96 34.81 22.35 -9.87
N ILE A 97 34.41 22.48 -11.13
CA ILE A 97 35.18 23.22 -12.15
C ILE A 97 35.15 24.73 -11.87
N LEU A 98 33.98 25.28 -11.52
CA LEU A 98 33.82 26.71 -11.27
C LEU A 98 34.61 27.17 -10.03
N THR A 99 34.64 26.36 -8.98
CA THR A 99 35.48 26.59 -7.79
C THR A 99 36.97 26.52 -8.09
N PHE A 100 37.40 25.53 -8.89
CA PHE A 100 38.78 25.44 -9.35
C PHE A 100 39.21 26.69 -10.14
N LEU A 101 38.41 27.13 -11.11
CA LEU A 101 38.69 28.34 -11.90
C LEU A 101 38.72 29.59 -11.03
N ALA A 102 37.75 29.75 -10.12
CA ALA A 102 37.69 30.89 -9.22
C ALA A 102 38.91 30.97 -8.29
N HIS A 103 39.34 29.84 -7.72
CA HIS A 103 40.52 29.79 -6.87
C HIS A 103 41.81 30.03 -7.67
N MET A 104 41.90 29.53 -8.90
CA MET A 104 43.06 29.77 -9.77
C MET A 104 43.19 31.23 -10.19
N ILE A 105 42.09 31.88 -10.57
CA ILE A 105 42.08 33.30 -10.88
C ILE A 105 42.46 34.12 -9.64
N ALA A 106 41.91 33.80 -8.47
CA ALA A 106 42.24 34.51 -7.23
C ALA A 106 43.73 34.38 -6.85
N ASN A 107 44.30 33.18 -6.95
CA ASN A 107 45.73 32.94 -6.70
C ASN A 107 46.60 33.71 -7.70
N MET A 108 46.23 33.74 -8.99
CA MET A 108 46.95 34.53 -10.00
C MET A 108 46.93 36.03 -9.69
N VAL A 109 45.77 36.58 -9.30
CA VAL A 109 45.63 37.99 -8.92
C VAL A 109 46.45 38.30 -7.66
N GLN A 110 46.48 37.41 -6.68
CA GLN A 110 47.25 37.60 -5.45
C GLN A 110 48.76 37.58 -5.70
N ILE A 111 49.25 36.64 -6.53
CA ILE A 111 50.66 36.59 -6.92
C ILE A 111 51.07 37.87 -7.66
N HIS A 112 50.20 38.43 -8.51
CA HIS A 112 50.48 39.66 -9.24
C HIS A 112 50.43 40.91 -8.36
N THR A 113 49.52 40.98 -7.39
CA THR A 113 49.30 42.18 -6.56
C THR A 113 50.20 42.25 -5.33
N LYS A 114 50.59 41.11 -4.75
CA LYS A 114 51.42 41.01 -3.54
C LYS A 114 52.57 40.00 -3.73
N PRO A 115 53.51 40.26 -4.66
CA PRO A 115 54.58 39.30 -4.97
C PRO A 115 55.51 39.02 -3.78
N ASP A 116 55.74 40.02 -2.92
CA ASP A 116 56.73 39.95 -1.83
C ASP A 116 56.27 39.11 -0.63
N VAL A 117 54.96 38.94 -0.45
CA VAL A 117 54.36 38.12 0.63
C VAL A 117 54.28 36.65 0.22
N VAL A 118 54.09 36.37 -1.06
CA VAL A 118 53.82 35.02 -1.58
C VAL A 118 55.10 34.30 -2.03
N VAL A 119 56.05 35.03 -2.64
CA VAL A 119 57.28 34.46 -3.19
C VAL A 119 58.48 35.02 -2.43
N ALA A 120 58.60 34.65 -1.16
CA ALA A 120 59.80 34.94 -0.39
C ALA A 120 60.97 34.10 -0.93
N ASN A 121 61.99 34.76 -1.47
CA ASN A 121 63.33 34.19 -1.70
C ASN A 121 63.54 33.20 -2.87
N CYS A 122 62.69 33.21 -3.91
CA CYS A 122 62.85 32.34 -5.09
C CYS A 122 62.79 33.14 -6.42
N GLN A 123 63.34 32.58 -7.52
CA GLN A 123 63.17 33.16 -8.86
C GLN A 123 61.66 33.33 -9.15
N LYS A 124 61.22 34.60 -9.24
CA LYS A 124 59.81 35.05 -9.14
C LYS A 124 58.83 34.20 -9.97
N TYR A 125 59.20 33.81 -11.19
CA TYR A 125 58.31 33.07 -12.10
C TYR A 125 58.30 31.55 -11.87
N ALA A 126 59.44 30.94 -11.59
CA ALA A 126 59.54 29.49 -11.43
C ALA A 126 58.83 29.01 -10.16
N CYS A 127 58.89 29.79 -9.08
CA CYS A 127 58.21 29.49 -7.82
C CYS A 127 56.69 29.61 -7.94
N ALA A 128 56.20 30.70 -8.52
CA ALA A 128 54.77 30.92 -8.75
C ALA A 128 54.14 29.80 -9.59
N LEU A 129 54.84 29.35 -10.64
CA LEU A 129 54.39 28.25 -11.49
C LEU A 129 54.28 26.92 -10.72
N ARG A 130 55.24 26.63 -9.83
CA ARG A 130 55.22 25.40 -9.00
C ARG A 130 54.07 25.40 -8.00
N ILE A 131 53.80 26.53 -7.33
CA ILE A 131 52.70 26.67 -6.36
C ILE A 131 51.35 26.52 -7.09
N LEU A 132 51.18 27.22 -8.21
CA LEU A 132 49.95 27.13 -9.00
C LEU A 132 49.72 25.72 -9.55
N GLY A 133 50.77 25.08 -10.07
CA GLY A 133 50.72 23.70 -10.57
C GLY A 133 50.37 22.69 -9.46
N GLY A 134 50.94 22.86 -8.26
CA GLY A 134 50.62 22.03 -7.09
C GLY A 134 49.15 22.17 -6.66
N ASN A 135 48.66 23.42 -6.55
CA ASN A 135 47.26 23.68 -6.21
C ASN A 135 46.31 23.14 -7.29
N ALA A 136 46.67 23.27 -8.56
CA ALA A 136 45.87 22.70 -9.64
C ALA A 136 45.81 21.17 -9.58
N LEU A 137 46.95 20.50 -9.33
CA LEU A 137 46.99 19.06 -9.17
C LEU A 137 46.12 18.59 -8.00
N LEU A 138 46.17 19.29 -6.85
CA LEU A 138 45.33 18.98 -5.68
C LEU A 138 43.84 19.12 -6.00
N HIS A 139 43.45 20.19 -6.70
CA HIS A 139 42.05 20.37 -7.09
C HIS A 139 41.55 19.31 -8.08
N VAL A 140 42.38 18.90 -9.04
CA VAL A 140 42.05 17.80 -9.95
C VAL A 140 41.90 16.49 -9.18
N ALA A 141 42.81 16.21 -8.24
CA ALA A 141 42.76 15.00 -7.42
C ALA A 141 41.49 14.94 -6.55
N VAL A 142 41.12 16.03 -5.88
CA VAL A 142 39.91 16.08 -5.04
C VAL A 142 38.63 16.01 -5.88
N ASN A 143 38.59 16.67 -7.05
CA ASN A 143 37.44 16.53 -7.96
C ASN A 143 37.27 15.09 -8.46
N PHE A 144 38.37 14.42 -8.81
CA PHE A 144 38.33 13.02 -9.23
C PHE A 144 37.87 12.09 -8.09
N ALA A 145 38.43 12.26 -6.89
CA ALA A 145 38.03 11.49 -5.72
C ALA A 145 36.54 11.73 -5.35
N GLY A 146 36.09 12.98 -5.41
CA GLY A 146 34.70 13.38 -5.18
C GLY A 146 33.74 12.79 -6.22
N LEU A 147 34.12 12.83 -7.50
CA LEU A 147 33.36 12.22 -8.59
C LEU A 147 33.20 10.71 -8.38
N TYR A 148 34.30 10.03 -8.08
CA TYR A 148 34.30 8.59 -7.80
C TYR A 148 33.39 8.26 -6.61
N ALA A 149 33.55 8.94 -5.48
CA ALA A 149 32.73 8.74 -4.29
C ALA A 149 31.23 8.99 -4.57
N LYS A 150 30.89 10.10 -5.25
CA LYS A 150 29.50 10.43 -5.58
C LYS A 150 28.87 9.40 -6.51
N SER A 151 29.58 8.98 -7.55
CA SER A 151 29.08 7.97 -8.50
C SER A 151 28.88 6.61 -7.84
N PHE A 152 29.75 6.22 -6.91
CA PHE A 152 29.58 5.01 -6.12
C PHE A 152 28.30 5.07 -5.28
N VAL A 153 28.09 6.16 -4.53
CA VAL A 153 26.88 6.37 -3.71
C VAL A 153 25.61 6.41 -4.56
N GLU A 154 25.61 7.09 -5.70
CA GLU A 154 24.45 7.16 -6.60
C GLU A 154 24.08 5.78 -7.19
N CYS A 155 25.09 4.96 -7.52
CA CYS A 155 24.87 3.59 -8.01
C CYS A 155 24.21 2.72 -6.92
N GLU A 156 24.73 2.71 -5.70
CA GLU A 156 24.17 1.93 -4.59
C GLU A 156 22.73 2.37 -4.24
N GLN A 157 22.49 3.69 -4.17
CA GLN A 157 21.15 4.21 -3.90
C GLN A 157 20.14 3.79 -4.97
N ARG A 158 20.56 3.78 -6.24
CA ARG A 158 19.71 3.36 -7.36
C ARG A 158 19.37 1.88 -7.30
N GLU A 159 20.33 1.04 -6.93
CA GLU A 159 20.11 -0.40 -6.76
C GLU A 159 19.09 -0.68 -5.65
N VAL A 160 19.30 -0.12 -4.46
CA VAL A 160 18.37 -0.25 -3.32
C VAL A 160 16.97 0.25 -3.67
N PHE A 161 16.86 1.36 -4.40
CA PHE A 161 15.58 1.87 -4.87
C PHE A 161 14.89 0.90 -5.83
N LEU A 162 15.62 0.31 -6.78
CA LEU A 162 15.08 -0.64 -7.73
C LEU A 162 14.62 -1.93 -7.04
N GLU A 163 15.37 -2.44 -6.07
CA GLU A 163 14.98 -3.60 -5.27
C GLU A 163 13.71 -3.33 -4.47
N THR A 164 13.65 -2.17 -3.79
CA THR A 164 12.47 -1.75 -3.03
C THR A 164 11.25 -1.65 -3.93
N ARG A 165 11.40 -1.09 -5.15
CA ARG A 165 10.31 -0.97 -6.13
C ARG A 165 9.85 -2.33 -6.66
N LYS A 166 10.78 -3.26 -6.92
CA LYS A 166 10.45 -4.64 -7.34
C LYS A 166 9.69 -5.36 -6.23
N SER A 167 10.19 -5.30 -5.00
CA SER A 167 9.55 -5.89 -3.81
C SER A 167 8.13 -5.36 -3.60
N LYS A 168 7.95 -4.03 -3.68
CA LYS A 168 6.63 -3.41 -3.56
C LYS A 168 5.65 -3.87 -4.63
N THR A 169 6.07 -3.92 -5.90
CA THR A 169 5.23 -4.39 -7.01
C THR A 169 4.84 -5.87 -6.83
N ALA A 170 5.78 -6.71 -6.39
CA ALA A 170 5.53 -8.12 -6.11
C ALA A 170 4.52 -8.28 -4.96
N TYR A 171 4.71 -7.57 -3.86
CA TYR A 171 3.80 -7.55 -2.72
C TYR A 171 2.37 -7.15 -3.12
N GLU A 172 2.21 -6.10 -3.93
CA GLU A 172 0.89 -5.66 -4.42
C GLU A 172 0.21 -6.74 -5.28
N THR A 173 0.97 -7.47 -6.10
CA THR A 173 0.45 -8.56 -6.94
C THR A 173 -0.01 -9.73 -6.10
N THR A 174 0.82 -10.17 -5.14
CA THR A 174 0.47 -11.26 -4.20
C THR A 174 -0.77 -10.90 -3.38
N ARG A 175 -0.88 -9.64 -2.94
CA ARG A 175 -2.06 -9.17 -2.20
C ARG A 175 -3.34 -9.22 -3.05
N LYS A 176 -3.26 -8.86 -4.34
CA LYS A 176 -4.40 -8.96 -5.26
C LYS A 176 -4.84 -10.40 -5.47
N GLU A 177 -3.91 -11.34 -5.69
CA GLU A 177 -4.27 -12.74 -5.90
C GLU A 177 -4.82 -13.36 -4.61
N SER A 178 -4.25 -13.04 -3.45
CA SER A 178 -4.79 -13.46 -2.15
C SER A 178 -6.23 -12.98 -1.94
N ASN A 179 -6.53 -11.70 -2.27
CA ASN A 179 -7.89 -11.18 -2.23
C ASN A 179 -8.82 -11.92 -3.20
N ARG A 180 -8.34 -12.26 -4.40
CA ARG A 180 -9.13 -13.00 -5.41
C ARG A 180 -9.46 -14.41 -4.92
N GLN A 181 -8.49 -15.11 -4.34
CA GLN A 181 -8.69 -16.42 -3.72
C GLN A 181 -9.71 -16.36 -2.59
N TRP A 182 -9.63 -15.37 -1.70
CA TRP A 182 -10.61 -15.18 -0.64
C TRP A 182 -12.02 -14.91 -1.16
N HIS A 183 -12.13 -14.10 -2.22
CA HIS A 183 -13.41 -13.79 -2.83
C HIS A 183 -14.08 -15.04 -3.46
N LEU A 184 -13.29 -15.98 -3.98
CA LEU A 184 -13.75 -17.27 -4.47
C LEU A 184 -14.18 -18.21 -3.33
N ILE A 185 -13.46 -18.18 -2.20
CA ILE A 185 -13.86 -18.96 -1.01
C ILE A 185 -15.21 -18.46 -0.50
N GLN A 186 -15.40 -17.15 -0.37
CA GLN A 186 -16.66 -16.57 0.10
C GLN A 186 -17.84 -16.76 -0.86
N SER A 187 -17.59 -16.95 -2.17
CA SER A 187 -18.67 -17.21 -3.12
C SER A 187 -19.25 -18.63 -3.02
N VAL A 188 -18.49 -19.57 -2.44
CA VAL A 188 -18.88 -20.98 -2.28
C VAL A 188 -19.23 -21.32 -0.83
N ILE A 189 -18.51 -20.73 0.12
CA ILE A 189 -18.63 -21.02 1.55
C ILE A 189 -19.27 -19.82 2.25
N PRO A 190 -20.39 -20.02 2.97
CA PRO A 190 -21.01 -18.98 3.79
C PRO A 190 -20.04 -18.33 4.80
N ASP A 191 -20.21 -17.03 5.05
CA ASP A 191 -19.30 -16.23 5.88
C ASP A 191 -19.03 -16.82 7.28
N PHE A 192 -20.02 -17.46 7.90
CA PHE A 192 -19.85 -18.06 9.22
C PHE A 192 -18.93 -19.29 9.21
N LEU A 193 -18.98 -20.09 8.14
CA LEU A 193 -18.06 -21.22 7.94
C LEU A 193 -16.68 -20.70 7.55
N ALA A 194 -16.62 -19.71 6.66
CA ALA A 194 -15.36 -19.11 6.23
C ALA A 194 -14.58 -18.51 7.42
N LYS A 195 -15.25 -17.75 8.30
CA LYS A 195 -14.64 -17.17 9.50
C LYS A 195 -14.18 -18.22 10.50
N LYS A 196 -14.90 -19.32 10.63
CA LYS A 196 -14.52 -20.38 11.56
C LYS A 196 -13.38 -21.24 11.02
N ILE A 197 -13.40 -21.58 9.73
CA ILE A 197 -12.28 -22.24 9.04
C ILE A 197 -11.02 -21.38 9.13
N SER A 198 -11.13 -20.06 8.90
CA SER A 198 -9.98 -19.16 8.99
C SER A 198 -9.41 -19.09 10.40
N THR A 199 -10.27 -19.05 11.42
CA THR A 199 -9.84 -19.06 12.83
C THR A 199 -9.12 -20.36 13.16
N HIS A 200 -9.67 -21.51 12.77
CA HIS A 200 -9.04 -22.81 12.98
C HIS A 200 -7.70 -22.97 12.25
N LEU A 201 -7.59 -22.52 10.99
CA LEU A 201 -6.33 -22.55 10.23
C LEU A 201 -5.24 -21.66 10.84
N CYS A 202 -5.61 -20.63 11.59
CA CYS A 202 -4.68 -19.75 12.28
C CYS A 202 -4.26 -20.28 13.67
N GLU A 203 -5.10 -21.09 14.33
CA GLU A 203 -4.86 -21.57 15.71
C GLU A 203 -4.24 -22.97 15.76
N GLU A 204 -4.62 -23.89 14.86
CA GLU A 204 -4.08 -25.25 14.81
C GLU A 204 -3.31 -25.45 13.51
N GLU A 205 -2.02 -25.79 13.62
CA GLU A 205 -1.13 -26.06 12.49
C GLU A 205 -1.64 -27.21 11.62
N GLY A 206 -2.48 -26.89 10.63
CA GLY A 206 -2.67 -27.69 9.42
C GLY A 206 -3.30 -29.07 9.59
N ASP A 207 -3.92 -29.41 10.71
CA ASP A 207 -4.62 -30.70 10.84
C ASP A 207 -5.98 -30.65 10.13
N VAL A 208 -5.94 -30.91 8.81
CA VAL A 208 -7.12 -30.97 7.94
C VAL A 208 -8.08 -32.09 8.39
N GLN A 209 -7.61 -33.10 9.12
CA GLN A 209 -8.44 -34.21 9.60
C GLN A 209 -9.50 -33.73 10.60
N ASN A 210 -9.17 -32.75 11.45
CA ASN A 210 -10.10 -32.15 12.43
C ASN A 210 -11.05 -31.12 11.80
N LEU A 211 -10.78 -30.66 10.58
CA LEU A 211 -11.64 -29.71 9.87
C LEU A 211 -13.05 -30.27 9.62
N LEU A 212 -13.18 -31.59 9.44
CA LEU A 212 -14.47 -32.24 9.21
C LEU A 212 -15.37 -32.20 10.45
N ASP A 213 -14.78 -32.36 11.64
CA ASP A 213 -15.48 -32.21 12.92
C ASP A 213 -15.85 -30.74 13.19
N VAL A 214 -15.02 -29.79 12.73
CA VAL A 214 -15.33 -28.36 12.78
C VAL A 214 -16.48 -27.99 11.82
N VAL A 215 -16.62 -28.67 10.68
CA VAL A 215 -17.62 -28.35 9.66
C VAL A 215 -18.96 -29.08 9.89
N THR A 216 -18.96 -30.17 10.67
CA THR A 216 -20.19 -30.90 11.00
C THR A 216 -20.90 -30.31 12.22
N TYR A 217 -22.13 -29.83 12.03
CA TYR A 217 -22.93 -29.23 13.10
C TYR A 217 -24.23 -29.98 13.31
N GLN A 218 -24.47 -30.43 14.55
CA GLN A 218 -25.80 -30.84 14.97
C GLN A 218 -26.57 -29.61 15.46
N ARG A 219 -27.69 -29.30 14.79
CA ARG A 219 -28.62 -28.24 15.20
C ARG A 219 -29.98 -28.83 15.52
N HIS A 220 -30.57 -28.32 16.60
CA HIS A 220 -31.95 -28.58 16.99
C HIS A 220 -32.79 -27.32 16.71
N ASP A 221 -34.11 -27.45 16.69
CA ASP A 221 -35.06 -26.34 16.47
C ASP A 221 -34.85 -25.66 15.11
N VAL A 222 -34.94 -26.44 14.04
CA VAL A 222 -34.83 -25.93 12.65
C VAL A 222 -36.08 -26.26 11.86
N SER A 223 -36.41 -25.41 10.89
CA SER A 223 -37.50 -25.67 9.95
C SER A 223 -36.97 -25.73 8.54
N ILE A 224 -37.47 -26.70 7.78
CA ILE A 224 -37.03 -26.98 6.43
C ILE A 224 -38.22 -26.82 5.49
N LEU A 225 -38.02 -26.08 4.40
CA LEU A 225 -38.99 -25.89 3.34
C LEU A 225 -38.44 -26.45 2.03
N PHE A 226 -39.24 -27.32 1.41
CA PHE A 226 -39.06 -27.79 0.04
C PHE A 226 -40.18 -27.20 -0.81
N ALA A 227 -39.83 -26.62 -1.95
CA ALA A 227 -40.79 -26.07 -2.90
C ALA A 227 -40.49 -26.62 -4.29
N ASP A 228 -41.40 -27.40 -4.83
CA ASP A 228 -41.24 -28.09 -6.11
C ASP A 228 -42.20 -27.54 -7.17
N ILE A 229 -41.75 -27.48 -8.42
CA ILE A 229 -42.55 -27.00 -9.55
C ILE A 229 -43.24 -28.19 -10.20
N LYS A 230 -44.54 -28.32 -9.99
CA LYS A 230 -45.33 -29.32 -10.69
C LYS A 230 -45.34 -29.06 -12.19
N GLY A 231 -45.12 -30.11 -12.96
CA GLY A 231 -45.22 -30.07 -14.43
C GLY A 231 -43.98 -29.45 -15.09
N PHE A 232 -42.89 -29.28 -14.34
CA PHE A 232 -41.63 -28.76 -14.88
C PHE A 232 -41.13 -29.56 -16.08
N THR A 233 -41.14 -30.90 -16.03
CA THR A 233 -40.68 -31.75 -17.14
C THR A 233 -41.44 -31.45 -18.44
N GLU A 234 -42.76 -31.30 -18.37
CA GLU A 234 -43.60 -31.01 -19.55
C GLU A 234 -43.40 -29.58 -20.07
N MET A 235 -43.22 -28.61 -19.18
CA MET A 235 -42.90 -27.24 -19.56
C MET A 235 -41.52 -27.16 -20.22
N SER A 236 -40.52 -27.81 -19.62
CA SER A 236 -39.13 -27.80 -20.10
C SER A 236 -38.97 -28.44 -21.49
N SER A 237 -39.84 -29.39 -21.87
CA SER A 237 -39.81 -30.01 -23.20
C SER A 237 -40.39 -29.12 -24.30
N LYS A 238 -41.17 -28.09 -23.94
CA LYS A 238 -41.81 -27.15 -24.87
C LYS A 238 -41.09 -25.80 -24.96
N CYS A 239 -40.21 -25.49 -24.01
CA CYS A 239 -39.44 -24.25 -23.98
C CYS A 239 -38.04 -24.42 -24.58
N SER A 240 -37.49 -23.37 -25.18
CA SER A 240 -36.06 -23.36 -25.51
C SER A 240 -35.20 -23.32 -24.24
N ALA A 241 -33.95 -23.80 -24.33
CA ALA A 241 -33.03 -23.80 -23.20
C ALA A 241 -32.80 -22.40 -22.62
N GLN A 242 -32.73 -21.37 -23.47
CA GLN A 242 -32.52 -20.00 -23.02
C GLN A 242 -33.74 -19.46 -22.26
N GLU A 243 -34.95 -19.64 -22.80
CA GLU A 243 -36.19 -19.19 -22.15
C GLU A 243 -36.41 -19.90 -20.80
N LEU A 244 -36.07 -21.18 -20.71
CA LEU A 244 -36.15 -21.95 -19.47
C LEU A 244 -35.20 -21.40 -18.41
N VAL A 245 -33.94 -21.13 -18.78
CA VAL A 245 -32.94 -20.58 -17.85
C VAL A 245 -33.32 -19.17 -17.41
N GLU A 246 -33.82 -18.32 -18.31
CA GLU A 246 -34.30 -16.98 -17.96
C GLU A 246 -35.49 -17.03 -17.00
N LEU A 247 -36.46 -17.93 -17.24
CA LEU A 247 -37.60 -18.14 -16.34
C LEU A 247 -37.16 -18.62 -14.96
N LEU A 248 -36.30 -19.63 -14.89
CA LEU A 248 -35.80 -20.18 -13.63
C LEU A 248 -34.99 -19.15 -12.86
N ASN A 249 -34.13 -18.39 -13.53
CA ASN A 249 -33.36 -17.31 -12.89
C ASN A 249 -34.29 -16.22 -12.34
N GLU A 250 -35.31 -15.80 -13.09
CA GLU A 250 -36.29 -14.81 -12.61
C GLU A 250 -37.04 -15.33 -11.38
N LEU A 251 -37.50 -16.59 -11.42
CA LEU A 251 -38.24 -17.22 -10.33
C LEU A 251 -37.38 -17.36 -9.07
N PHE A 252 -36.19 -17.96 -9.21
CA PHE A 252 -35.31 -18.23 -8.08
C PHE A 252 -34.69 -16.94 -7.51
N ALA A 253 -34.40 -15.93 -8.33
CA ALA A 253 -33.97 -14.62 -7.81
C ALA A 253 -35.04 -13.97 -6.92
N ARG A 254 -36.32 -14.08 -7.30
CA ARG A 254 -37.43 -13.61 -6.45
C ARG A 254 -37.54 -14.44 -5.17
N PHE A 255 -37.37 -15.76 -5.24
CA PHE A 255 -37.39 -16.63 -4.06
C PHE A 255 -36.23 -16.35 -3.12
N ASP A 256 -35.01 -16.14 -3.63
CA ASP A 256 -33.83 -15.78 -2.84
C ASP A 256 -34.05 -14.49 -2.06
N LYS A 257 -34.66 -13.49 -2.70
CA LYS A 257 -35.03 -12.23 -2.05
C LYS A 257 -36.03 -12.47 -0.90
N LEU A 258 -37.11 -13.21 -1.18
CA LEU A 258 -38.12 -13.53 -0.15
C LEU A 258 -37.53 -14.36 1.00
N ALA A 259 -36.62 -15.29 0.71
CA ALA A 259 -35.96 -16.12 1.71
C ALA A 259 -35.09 -15.28 2.65
N SER A 260 -34.30 -14.35 2.09
CA SER A 260 -33.50 -13.38 2.86
C SER A 260 -34.38 -12.53 3.78
N GLU A 261 -35.48 -11.99 3.25
CA GLU A 261 -36.45 -11.16 4.01
C GLU A 261 -37.16 -11.93 5.14
N ASN A 262 -37.25 -13.26 5.04
CA ASN A 262 -37.93 -14.12 6.01
C ASN A 262 -36.98 -14.90 6.94
N ASN A 263 -35.69 -14.56 7.00
CA ASN A 263 -34.68 -15.29 7.80
C ASN A 263 -34.59 -16.79 7.45
N CYS A 264 -34.68 -17.10 6.16
CA CYS A 264 -34.50 -18.43 5.61
C CYS A 264 -33.23 -18.46 4.75
N LEU A 265 -32.36 -19.43 5.02
CA LEU A 265 -31.16 -19.66 4.22
C LEU A 265 -31.48 -20.66 3.10
N ARG A 266 -31.25 -20.26 1.85
CA ARG A 266 -31.22 -21.20 0.73
C ARG A 266 -29.98 -22.08 0.83
N ILE A 267 -30.16 -23.40 0.79
CA ILE A 267 -29.05 -24.35 0.81
C ILE A 267 -28.63 -24.74 -0.61
N LYS A 268 -29.58 -25.18 -1.45
CA LYS A 268 -29.30 -25.64 -2.81
C LYS A 268 -30.55 -25.62 -3.69
N LEU A 269 -30.35 -25.60 -5.00
CA LEU A 269 -31.37 -25.95 -6.00
C LEU A 269 -31.16 -27.41 -6.44
N LEU A 270 -32.21 -28.22 -6.42
CA LEU A 270 -32.18 -29.60 -6.91
C LEU A 270 -33.09 -29.67 -8.13
N GLY A 271 -32.55 -29.24 -9.28
CA GLY A 271 -33.34 -29.10 -10.51
C GLY A 271 -34.38 -27.99 -10.36
N ASP A 272 -35.65 -28.38 -10.39
CA ASP A 272 -36.86 -27.57 -10.23
C ASP A 272 -37.31 -27.39 -8.77
N CYS A 273 -36.69 -28.11 -7.84
CA CYS A 273 -36.96 -28.00 -6.41
C CYS A 273 -36.06 -26.94 -5.74
N TYR A 274 -36.70 -26.02 -5.02
CA TYR A 274 -36.08 -24.99 -4.20
C TYR A 274 -36.07 -25.41 -2.72
N PHE A 275 -34.89 -25.37 -2.10
CA PHE A 275 -34.67 -25.90 -0.74
C PHE A 275 -34.10 -24.84 0.21
N CYS A 276 -34.83 -24.59 1.31
CA CYS A 276 -34.51 -23.58 2.32
C CYS A 276 -34.60 -24.11 3.74
N VAL A 277 -33.81 -23.51 4.63
CA VAL A 277 -33.79 -23.83 6.06
C VAL A 277 -33.80 -22.55 6.89
N SER A 278 -34.64 -22.49 7.92
CA SER A 278 -34.61 -21.43 8.94
C SER A 278 -34.09 -21.98 10.28
N GLY A 279 -33.37 -21.15 11.02
CA GLY A 279 -32.77 -21.52 12.31
C GLY A 279 -31.41 -22.25 12.24
N LEU A 280 -30.85 -22.46 11.04
CA LEU A 280 -29.60 -23.21 10.87
C LEU A 280 -28.37 -22.46 11.38
N LEU A 281 -28.21 -21.20 10.96
CA LEU A 281 -27.02 -20.38 11.27
C LEU A 281 -27.05 -19.91 12.73
N GLN A 282 -28.19 -19.36 13.13
CA GLN A 282 -28.45 -18.84 14.46
C GLN A 282 -29.79 -19.41 14.95
N LYS A 283 -29.84 -19.76 16.24
CA LYS A 283 -31.08 -20.21 16.87
C LYS A 283 -32.13 -19.10 16.72
N TYR A 284 -33.26 -19.44 16.13
CA TYR A 284 -34.33 -18.49 15.85
C TYR A 284 -35.65 -19.08 16.28
N GLU A 285 -36.25 -18.54 17.33
CA GLU A 285 -37.43 -19.12 17.98
C GLU A 285 -38.67 -19.22 17.06
N HIS A 286 -38.77 -18.33 16.08
CA HIS A 286 -39.86 -18.31 15.11
C HIS A 286 -39.51 -18.96 13.77
N HIS A 287 -38.53 -19.88 13.75
CA HIS A 287 -38.07 -20.58 12.54
C HIS A 287 -39.22 -21.23 11.74
N ALA A 288 -40.20 -21.83 12.43
CA ALA A 288 -41.38 -22.43 11.81
C ALA A 288 -42.27 -21.40 11.12
N HIS A 289 -42.54 -20.28 11.79
CA HIS A 289 -43.36 -19.19 11.26
C HIS A 289 -42.71 -18.57 10.02
N SER A 290 -41.41 -18.31 10.08
CA SER A 290 -40.62 -17.82 8.94
C SER A 290 -40.69 -18.73 7.72
N CYS A 291 -40.53 -20.05 7.89
CA CYS A 291 -40.67 -21.01 6.79
C CYS A 291 -42.09 -21.03 6.21
N VAL A 292 -43.13 -21.03 7.05
CA VAL A 292 -44.52 -21.01 6.57
C VAL A 292 -44.84 -19.73 5.82
N ASN A 293 -44.43 -18.57 6.36
CA ASN A 293 -44.62 -17.28 5.71
C ASN A 293 -43.91 -17.21 4.36
N LEU A 294 -42.66 -17.71 4.30
CA LEU A 294 -41.92 -17.84 3.03
C LEU A 294 -42.69 -18.70 2.02
N GLY A 295 -43.18 -19.88 2.42
CA GLY A 295 -43.97 -20.75 1.53
C GLY A 295 -45.21 -20.05 0.96
N LEU A 296 -45.94 -19.31 1.79
CA LEU A 296 -47.11 -18.51 1.36
C LEU A 296 -46.72 -17.39 0.38
N LEU A 297 -45.59 -16.72 0.62
CA LEU A 297 -45.07 -15.68 -0.26
C LEU A 297 -44.57 -16.25 -1.60
N MET A 298 -43.93 -17.42 -1.60
CA MET A 298 -43.50 -18.12 -2.82
C MET A 298 -44.70 -18.49 -3.70
N ILE A 299 -45.80 -18.95 -3.09
CA ILE A 299 -47.07 -19.22 -3.80
C ILE A 299 -47.60 -17.93 -4.45
N HIS A 300 -47.60 -16.80 -3.73
CA HIS A 300 -48.01 -15.51 -4.28
C HIS A 300 -47.10 -15.03 -5.41
N ALA A 301 -45.78 -15.20 -5.26
CA ALA A 301 -44.80 -14.81 -6.27
C ALA A 301 -44.99 -15.60 -7.59
N ILE A 302 -45.24 -16.90 -7.51
CA ILE A 302 -45.54 -17.72 -8.69
C ILE A 302 -46.85 -17.29 -9.35
N ARG A 303 -47.91 -17.03 -8.57
CA ARG A 303 -49.17 -16.51 -9.12
C ARG A 303 -48.94 -15.21 -9.90
N LYS A 304 -48.11 -14.31 -9.37
CA LYS A 304 -47.75 -13.06 -10.06
C LYS A 304 -46.97 -13.30 -11.36
N ILE A 305 -46.00 -14.22 -11.37
CA ILE A 305 -45.24 -14.58 -12.59
C ILE A 305 -46.16 -15.21 -13.64
N ARG A 306 -47.07 -16.12 -13.24
CA ARG A 306 -48.06 -16.73 -14.14
C ARG A 306 -48.93 -15.67 -14.83
N LEU A 307 -49.38 -14.65 -14.08
CA LEU A 307 -50.17 -13.55 -14.64
C LEU A 307 -49.39 -12.69 -15.63
N GLN A 308 -48.07 -12.55 -15.42
CA GLN A 308 -47.19 -11.77 -16.29
C GLN A 308 -46.80 -12.52 -17.58
N ARG A 309 -46.69 -13.86 -17.54
CA ARG A 309 -46.30 -14.71 -18.67
C ARG A 309 -47.42 -15.70 -19.03
N LYS A 310 -48.31 -15.29 -19.94
CA LYS A 310 -49.50 -16.06 -20.37
C LYS A 310 -49.19 -17.45 -20.97
N GLU A 311 -47.98 -17.68 -21.49
CA GLU A 311 -47.56 -18.96 -22.07
C GLU A 311 -47.24 -20.04 -21.01
N ILE A 312 -47.17 -19.66 -19.72
CA ILE A 312 -46.73 -20.52 -18.62
C ILE A 312 -47.92 -20.92 -17.75
N ALA A 313 -48.96 -21.49 -18.37
CA ALA A 313 -50.23 -21.78 -17.71
C ALA A 313 -50.13 -22.87 -16.60
N VAL A 314 -49.08 -23.69 -16.59
CA VAL A 314 -49.04 -24.97 -15.84
C VAL A 314 -48.20 -24.93 -14.55
N LEU A 315 -47.56 -23.80 -14.22
CA LEU A 315 -46.69 -23.71 -13.04
C LEU A 315 -47.51 -23.76 -11.73
N LEU A 316 -47.58 -24.94 -11.10
CA LEU A 316 -48.12 -25.10 -9.74
C LEU A 316 -46.95 -25.38 -8.80
N LEU A 317 -46.86 -24.62 -7.70
CA LEU A 317 -45.88 -24.89 -6.66
C LEU A 317 -46.48 -25.87 -5.63
N TYR A 318 -45.76 -26.94 -5.35
CA TYR A 318 -45.98 -27.75 -4.16
C TYR A 318 -44.96 -27.35 -3.10
N THR A 319 -45.42 -26.69 -2.04
CA THR A 319 -44.58 -26.40 -0.88
C THR A 319 -44.84 -27.45 0.20
N TYR A 320 -43.78 -28.12 0.60
CA TYR A 320 -43.73 -29.06 1.72
C TYR A 320 -42.86 -28.45 2.82
N ILE A 321 -43.44 -28.29 4.01
CA ILE A 321 -42.70 -27.80 5.18
C ILE A 321 -42.54 -28.95 6.17
N THR A 322 -41.29 -29.25 6.51
CA THR A 322 -40.92 -30.22 7.53
C THR A 322 -40.39 -29.46 8.75
N LEU A 323 -41.07 -29.61 9.88
CA LEU A 323 -40.65 -29.04 11.16
C LEU A 323 -39.84 -30.09 11.93
N LEU A 324 -38.58 -29.78 12.26
CA LEU A 324 -37.72 -30.61 13.08
C LEU A 324 -37.73 -30.06 14.52
N PHE A 325 -38.57 -30.65 15.37
CA PHE A 325 -38.55 -30.38 16.81
C PHE A 325 -37.79 -31.49 17.56
N PRO A 326 -37.03 -31.17 18.61
CA PRO A 326 -36.43 -32.16 19.49
C PRO A 326 -37.52 -32.86 20.32
N ASP A 327 -37.45 -34.19 20.38
CA ASP A 327 -38.29 -35.00 21.25
C ASP A 327 -37.84 -34.81 22.71
N SER A 328 -38.72 -34.29 23.57
CA SER A 328 -38.46 -34.01 24.98
C SER A 328 -38.28 -35.29 25.84
N SER A 329 -38.36 -36.50 25.27
CA SER A 329 -38.55 -37.73 26.05
C SER A 329 -37.45 -38.80 26.03
N ARG A 330 -36.29 -38.62 25.36
CA ARG A 330 -35.26 -39.68 25.32
C ARG A 330 -33.84 -39.22 25.65
N THR A 331 -33.47 -39.40 26.91
CA THR A 331 -32.09 -39.38 27.39
C THR A 331 -31.30 -40.61 26.93
N LYS A 332 -30.11 -40.36 26.34
CA LYS A 332 -28.90 -41.21 26.25
C LYS A 332 -29.08 -42.70 25.89
N LYS A 333 -28.66 -43.08 24.67
CA LYS A 333 -27.60 -44.09 24.40
C LYS A 333 -27.48 -44.42 22.90
N SER A 334 -26.25 -44.74 22.50
CA SER A 334 -25.83 -45.50 21.30
C SER A 334 -25.39 -44.71 20.06
N LYS A 335 -24.08 -44.82 19.77
CA LYS A 335 -23.42 -44.48 18.51
C LYS A 335 -24.02 -45.33 17.39
N GLY A 336 -24.71 -44.70 16.45
CA GLY A 336 -25.30 -45.32 15.29
C GLY A 336 -25.95 -44.24 14.45
N PHE A 337 -25.94 -44.40 13.14
CA PHE A 337 -26.62 -43.52 12.20
C PHE A 337 -28.14 -43.66 12.43
N TRP A 338 -28.66 -42.92 13.40
CA TRP A 338 -30.08 -42.91 13.75
C TRP A 338 -30.72 -41.74 13.02
N VAL A 339 -31.51 -42.04 11.99
CA VAL A 339 -32.61 -41.16 11.60
C VAL A 339 -33.61 -41.24 12.75
N PRO A 340 -33.74 -40.22 13.61
CA PRO A 340 -34.72 -40.28 14.69
C PRO A 340 -36.09 -40.32 14.04
N THR A 341 -37.02 -41.02 14.65
CA THR A 341 -38.43 -41.04 14.26
C THR A 341 -38.99 -39.61 14.41
N LEU A 342 -38.78 -38.77 13.39
CA LEU A 342 -39.35 -37.44 13.30
C LEU A 342 -40.86 -37.58 13.38
N HIS A 343 -41.49 -36.87 14.31
CA HIS A 343 -42.89 -36.51 14.12
C HIS A 343 -42.96 -35.53 12.94
N LEU A 344 -43.03 -36.09 11.72
CA LEU A 344 -43.24 -35.38 10.47
C LEU A 344 -44.65 -34.77 10.48
N LYS A 345 -44.80 -33.56 11.03
CA LYS A 345 -45.94 -32.71 10.68
C LYS A 345 -45.66 -32.09 9.32
N GLN A 346 -46.03 -32.80 8.26
CA GLN A 346 -46.03 -32.25 6.91
C GLN A 346 -47.23 -31.31 6.77
N MET A 347 -46.96 -30.01 6.56
CA MET A 347 -47.98 -29.09 6.07
C MET A 347 -47.80 -28.94 4.56
N LEU A 348 -48.83 -29.37 3.83
CA LEU A 348 -48.89 -29.33 2.37
C LEU A 348 -49.72 -28.10 1.98
N PHE A 349 -49.06 -27.07 1.46
CA PHE A 349 -49.76 -25.94 0.86
C PHE A 349 -49.73 -26.10 -0.66
N ARG A 350 -50.92 -26.04 -1.27
CA ARG A 350 -51.10 -26.10 -2.72
C ARG A 350 -51.62 -24.74 -3.17
N SER A 351 -51.00 -24.17 -4.21
CA SER A 351 -51.66 -23.11 -4.98
C SER A 351 -52.87 -23.73 -5.67
N LEU A 352 -54.04 -23.71 -5.05
CA LEU A 352 -55.30 -23.95 -5.74
C LEU A 352 -55.64 -22.69 -6.54
N THR A 353 -56.09 -22.93 -7.77
CA THR A 353 -56.39 -22.01 -8.90
C THR A 353 -55.19 -21.26 -9.46
#